data_AF-A0A8H8NQ99-F1
#
_entry.id   AF-A0A8H8NQ99-F1
#
_cell.length_a   1.000
_cell.length_b   1.000
_cell.length_c   1.000
_cell.angle_alpha   90.00
_cell.angle_beta   90.00
_cell.angle_gamma   90.00
#
_symmetry.space_group_name_H-M   'P 1'
#
loop_
_entity.id
_entity.type
_entity.pdbx_description
1 polymer ?
#
loop_
_entity_poly.entity_id
_entity_poly.type
_entity_poly.pdbx_seq_one_letter_code
_entity_poly.pdbx_strand_id
1 'polypeptide(L)'
;MPRIPSPSTSPCPTPPPESQALSGITLHIIDAKLDPKETGEMYTLAQSTGAKLSRVPQLASVLITRLTMRRRLERHVSWDVANTKHIVSPEWLRTCAQQKLLPFSQFQTIKTAAGSRRGSLARTTMDTIQDSVSIGASRPDHKSSGDHEHPLSTHRHSPLFCPNQELCLELATLVKARFLEGEFNSELSYSRAIATVKAYPKKIEDTRDTRNLPYIGPKIQKLIEEYLKTGNIAEARKAAASERFQVLSLLTQVHGVGAAKAREHYAAGRRSLEDLRKFYRAKVEAGTHLGIAAALELHDELNTT
;
A
#
# COMPACT_ATOMS: atom_id res chain seq x y z
N MET A 1 7.53 -18.57 -54.34
CA MET A 1 7.76 -18.72 -52.88
C MET A 1 6.64 -18.03 -52.11
N PRO A 2 5.49 -18.68 -51.90
CA PRO A 2 4.41 -18.13 -51.11
C PRO A 2 4.63 -18.42 -49.62
N ARG A 3 4.59 -17.35 -48.80
CA ARG A 3 4.72 -17.39 -47.34
C ARG A 3 3.45 -17.96 -46.71
N ILE A 4 3.65 -18.92 -45.83
CA ILE A 4 2.65 -19.47 -44.92
C ILE A 4 2.32 -18.39 -43.86
N PRO A 5 1.05 -18.04 -43.63
CA PRO A 5 0.65 -17.23 -42.48
C PRO A 5 0.47 -18.10 -41.22
N SER A 6 1.04 -17.62 -40.11
CA SER A 6 0.99 -18.22 -38.78
C SER A 6 -0.42 -18.16 -38.15
N PRO A 7 -0.80 -19.13 -37.30
CA PRO A 7 -2.10 -19.15 -36.63
C PRO A 7 -2.20 -18.12 -35.50
N SER A 8 -3.32 -17.39 -35.56
CA SER A 8 -3.75 -16.33 -34.68
C SER A 8 -4.10 -16.81 -33.27
N THR A 9 -3.82 -15.90 -32.34
CA THR A 9 -3.98 -15.91 -30.89
C THR A 9 -5.40 -16.26 -30.41
N SER A 10 -5.42 -16.93 -29.26
CA SER A 10 -6.56 -17.46 -28.51
C SER A 10 -7.74 -16.48 -28.30
N PRO A 11 -8.99 -16.99 -28.30
CA PRO A 11 -10.19 -16.19 -28.03
C PRO A 11 -10.41 -15.94 -26.53
N CYS A 12 -10.74 -14.69 -26.18
CA CYS A 12 -11.25 -14.28 -24.87
C CYS A 12 -12.61 -14.96 -24.58
N PRO A 13 -12.87 -15.41 -23.33
CA PRO A 13 -14.18 -15.92 -22.97
C PRO A 13 -15.16 -14.78 -22.68
N THR A 14 -16.21 -14.70 -23.48
CA THR A 14 -17.44 -13.92 -23.23
C THR A 14 -18.18 -14.46 -22.00
N PRO A 15 -18.81 -13.59 -21.19
CA PRO A 15 -19.66 -14.04 -20.09
C PRO A 15 -20.96 -14.66 -20.64
N PRO A 16 -21.41 -15.83 -20.13
CA PRO A 16 -22.61 -16.49 -20.62
C PRO A 16 -23.90 -15.83 -20.08
N PRO A 17 -25.00 -15.90 -20.86
CA PRO A 17 -26.31 -15.37 -20.48
C PRO A 17 -26.92 -16.16 -19.31
N GLU A 18 -27.69 -15.44 -18.50
CA GLU A 18 -28.50 -15.99 -17.42
C GLU A 18 -29.48 -17.05 -17.94
N SER A 19 -29.73 -18.07 -17.11
CA SER A 19 -30.70 -19.17 -17.25
C SER A 19 -30.27 -20.43 -18.03
N GLN A 20 -29.36 -21.22 -17.43
CA GLN A 20 -29.42 -22.70 -17.42
C GLN A 20 -28.47 -23.27 -16.34
N ALA A 21 -28.89 -24.34 -15.66
CA ALA A 21 -28.24 -24.91 -14.48
C ALA A 21 -26.78 -25.32 -14.76
N LEU A 22 -25.79 -24.58 -14.20
CA LEU A 22 -24.31 -24.74 -14.22
C LEU A 22 -23.64 -25.38 -15.48
N SER A 23 -24.37 -25.50 -16.59
CA SER A 23 -24.00 -26.27 -17.76
C SER A 23 -22.97 -25.50 -18.56
N GLY A 24 -21.70 -25.72 -18.24
CA GLY A 24 -20.56 -25.00 -18.84
C GLY A 24 -19.50 -24.57 -17.84
N ILE A 25 -19.76 -24.64 -16.53
CA ILE A 25 -18.79 -24.28 -15.50
C ILE A 25 -17.85 -25.46 -15.24
N THR A 26 -16.55 -25.22 -15.33
CA THR A 26 -15.51 -26.19 -14.94
C THR A 26 -15.14 -26.00 -13.47
N LEU A 27 -15.33 -27.05 -12.67
CA LEU A 27 -15.07 -27.05 -11.22
C LEU A 27 -13.82 -27.84 -10.87
N HIS A 28 -13.06 -27.37 -9.89
CA HIS A 28 -12.00 -28.15 -9.24
C HIS A 28 -12.16 -28.09 -7.72
N ILE A 29 -12.20 -29.26 -7.08
CA ILE A 29 -12.40 -29.41 -5.63
C ILE A 29 -11.03 -29.67 -5.00
N ILE A 30 -10.64 -28.84 -4.04
CA ILE A 30 -9.39 -28.98 -3.28
C ILE A 30 -9.72 -29.70 -1.96
N ASP A 31 -9.16 -30.89 -1.79
CA ASP A 31 -9.42 -31.84 -0.70
C ASP A 31 -8.66 -31.55 0.61
N ALA A 32 -7.77 -30.55 0.63
CA ALA A 32 -6.80 -30.24 1.70
C ALA A 32 -7.37 -29.92 3.11
N LYS A 33 -8.68 -30.06 3.34
CA LYS A 33 -9.36 -30.02 4.65
C LYS A 33 -10.79 -30.59 4.60
N LEU A 34 -11.14 -31.33 3.56
CA LEU A 34 -12.45 -31.97 3.45
C LEU A 34 -12.31 -33.42 3.90
N ASP A 35 -13.30 -33.90 4.64
CA ASP A 35 -13.38 -35.33 4.93
C ASP A 35 -13.62 -36.10 3.62
N PRO A 36 -13.14 -37.35 3.50
CA PRO A 36 -13.30 -38.14 2.28
C PRO A 36 -14.79 -38.39 1.94
N LYS A 37 -15.66 -38.44 2.96
CA LYS A 37 -17.12 -38.52 2.80
C LYS A 37 -17.71 -37.24 2.20
N GLU A 38 -17.35 -36.08 2.76
CA GLU A 38 -17.79 -34.77 2.23
C GLU A 38 -17.28 -34.55 0.80
N THR A 39 -16.06 -34.99 0.51
CA THR A 39 -15.47 -34.90 -0.83
C THR A 39 -16.30 -35.70 -1.83
N GLY A 40 -16.63 -36.96 -1.53
CA GLY A 40 -17.49 -37.80 -2.37
C GLY A 40 -18.89 -37.23 -2.60
N GLU A 41 -19.50 -36.62 -1.58
CA GLU A 41 -20.75 -35.87 -1.71
C GLU A 41 -20.60 -34.71 -2.70
N MET A 42 -19.52 -33.93 -2.62
CA MET A 42 -19.30 -32.77 -3.51
C MET A 42 -19.08 -33.20 -4.96
N TYR A 43 -18.36 -34.31 -5.20
CA TYR A 43 -18.21 -34.87 -6.55
C TYR A 43 -19.57 -35.29 -7.14
N THR A 44 -20.40 -35.95 -6.33
CA THR A 44 -21.75 -36.39 -6.74
C THR A 44 -22.67 -35.20 -7.03
N LEU A 45 -22.64 -34.18 -6.17
CA LEU A 45 -23.43 -32.95 -6.33
C LEU A 45 -22.97 -32.11 -7.53
N ALA A 46 -21.67 -32.06 -7.81
CA ALA A 46 -21.16 -31.37 -8.99
C ALA A 46 -21.63 -32.05 -10.28
N GLN A 47 -21.67 -33.39 -10.31
CA GLN A 47 -22.15 -34.17 -11.44
C GLN A 47 -23.67 -34.05 -11.61
N SER A 48 -24.44 -34.06 -10.53
CA SER A 48 -25.90 -33.88 -10.59
C SER A 48 -26.33 -32.48 -11.02
N THR A 49 -25.49 -31.47 -10.75
CA THR A 49 -25.77 -30.07 -11.13
C THR A 49 -25.26 -29.73 -12.55
N GLY A 50 -24.67 -30.69 -13.27
CA GLY A 50 -24.26 -30.53 -14.68
C GLY A 50 -22.94 -29.79 -14.89
N ALA A 51 -22.11 -29.64 -13.85
CA ALA A 51 -20.80 -29.00 -13.95
C ALA A 51 -19.73 -29.99 -14.47
N LYS A 52 -18.75 -29.48 -15.23
CA LYS A 52 -17.62 -30.29 -15.74
C LYS A 52 -16.50 -30.33 -14.69
N LEU A 53 -16.18 -31.50 -14.16
CA LEU A 53 -15.11 -31.63 -13.17
C LEU A 53 -13.74 -31.70 -13.87
N SER A 54 -12.89 -30.73 -13.57
CA SER A 54 -11.49 -30.72 -14.03
C SER A 54 -10.57 -31.18 -12.91
N ARG A 55 -9.70 -32.14 -13.22
CA ARG A 55 -8.60 -32.54 -12.32
C ARG A 55 -7.47 -31.51 -12.29
N VAL A 56 -7.41 -30.64 -13.30
CA VAL A 56 -6.38 -29.61 -13.43
C VAL A 56 -6.94 -28.28 -12.91
N PRO A 57 -6.29 -27.64 -11.92
CA PRO A 57 -6.78 -26.39 -11.36
C PRO A 57 -6.70 -25.23 -12.36
N GLN A 58 -5.92 -25.34 -13.43
CA GLN A 58 -5.74 -24.32 -14.47
C GLN A 58 -6.93 -24.19 -15.43
N LEU A 59 -7.65 -25.29 -15.71
CA LEU A 59 -8.81 -25.28 -16.62
C LEU A 59 -10.14 -25.04 -15.89
N ALA A 60 -10.12 -25.00 -14.56
CA ALA A 60 -11.29 -24.73 -13.73
C ALA A 60 -11.59 -23.22 -13.65
N SER A 61 -12.85 -22.86 -13.80
CA SER A 61 -13.37 -21.49 -13.63
C SER A 61 -13.66 -21.17 -12.15
N VAL A 62 -14.02 -22.19 -11.36
CA VAL A 62 -14.37 -22.06 -9.94
C VAL A 62 -13.61 -23.13 -9.14
N LEU A 63 -12.99 -22.70 -8.03
CA LEU A 63 -12.27 -23.54 -7.09
C LEU A 63 -13.08 -23.68 -5.80
N ILE A 64 -13.40 -24.92 -5.41
CA ILE A 64 -14.12 -25.20 -4.16
C ILE A 64 -13.09 -25.60 -3.10
N THR A 65 -13.01 -24.83 -2.01
CA THR A 65 -12.11 -25.14 -0.90
C THR A 65 -12.69 -24.66 0.43
N ARG A 66 -12.40 -25.40 1.51
CA ARG A 66 -12.67 -24.99 2.90
C ARG A 66 -11.49 -24.25 3.53
N LEU A 67 -10.42 -24.01 2.77
CA LEU A 67 -9.24 -23.29 3.23
C LEU A 67 -9.50 -21.79 3.32
N THR A 68 -9.43 -21.26 4.54
CA THR A 68 -9.59 -19.83 4.83
C THR A 68 -8.31 -19.02 4.67
N MET A 69 -7.14 -19.68 4.66
CA MET A 69 -5.83 -19.02 4.68
C MET A 69 -5.09 -19.13 3.36
N ARG A 70 -4.68 -17.97 2.80
CA ARG A 70 -3.92 -17.84 1.54
C ARG A 70 -2.66 -18.71 1.46
N ARG A 71 -1.79 -18.66 2.47
CA ARG A 71 -0.55 -19.46 2.53
C ARG A 71 -0.78 -20.97 2.45
N ARG A 72 -1.98 -21.44 2.83
CA ARG A 72 -2.33 -22.87 2.75
C ARG A 72 -2.83 -23.23 1.35
N LEU A 73 -3.55 -22.33 0.69
CA LEU A 73 -3.97 -22.51 -0.69
C LEU A 73 -2.77 -22.57 -1.65
N GLU A 74 -1.74 -21.75 -1.40
CA GLU A 74 -0.49 -21.71 -2.18
C GLU A 74 0.26 -23.06 -2.23
N ARG A 75 0.00 -23.99 -1.29
CA ARG A 75 0.56 -25.35 -1.33
C ARG A 75 -0.12 -26.27 -2.34
N HIS A 76 -1.34 -25.95 -2.76
CA HIS A 76 -2.14 -26.77 -3.66
C HIS A 76 -2.37 -26.10 -5.02
N VAL A 77 -2.39 -24.76 -5.07
CA VAL A 77 -2.55 -23.97 -6.30
C VAL A 77 -1.71 -22.71 -6.21
N SER A 78 -0.89 -22.44 -7.23
CA SER A 78 -0.11 -21.20 -7.36
C SER A 78 -1.03 -19.97 -7.33
N TRP A 79 -0.65 -18.94 -6.56
CA TRP A 79 -1.49 -17.76 -6.32
C TRP A 79 -1.90 -17.02 -7.60
N ASP A 80 -1.06 -17.01 -8.63
CA ASP A 80 -1.35 -16.33 -9.91
C ASP A 80 -2.56 -16.95 -10.63
N VAL A 81 -2.69 -18.27 -10.56
CA VAL A 81 -3.84 -19.02 -11.09
C VAL A 81 -5.05 -18.86 -10.18
N ALA A 82 -4.86 -18.79 -8.86
CA ALA A 82 -5.96 -18.62 -7.90
C ALA A 82 -6.59 -17.22 -7.95
N ASN A 83 -5.79 -16.17 -8.20
CA ASN A 83 -6.27 -14.77 -8.22
C ASN A 83 -7.16 -14.46 -9.43
N THR A 84 -7.01 -15.22 -10.52
CA THR A 84 -7.86 -15.11 -11.71
C THR A 84 -9.18 -15.87 -11.57
N LYS A 85 -9.40 -16.59 -10.47
CA LYS A 85 -10.51 -17.55 -10.28
C LYS A 85 -11.39 -17.21 -9.10
N HIS A 86 -12.59 -17.76 -9.12
CA HIS A 86 -13.53 -17.67 -8.00
C HIS A 86 -13.25 -18.80 -7.00
N ILE A 87 -12.90 -18.43 -5.77
CA ILE A 87 -12.66 -19.36 -4.67
C ILE A 87 -13.89 -19.36 -3.78
N VAL A 88 -14.54 -20.52 -3.66
CA VAL A 88 -15.87 -20.65 -3.06
C VAL A 88 -15.89 -21.75 -2.00
N SER A 89 -16.68 -21.54 -0.94
CA SER A 89 -16.95 -22.54 0.10
C SER A 89 -17.75 -23.73 -0.44
N PRO A 90 -17.56 -24.96 0.07
CA PRO A 90 -18.38 -26.13 -0.32
C PRO A 90 -19.89 -25.97 -0.05
N GLU A 91 -20.28 -25.07 0.85
CA GLU A 91 -21.70 -24.75 1.11
C GLU A 91 -22.42 -24.16 -0.10
N TRP A 92 -21.69 -23.47 -0.98
CA TRP A 92 -22.25 -22.94 -2.22
C TRP A 92 -22.76 -24.06 -3.13
N LEU A 93 -21.99 -25.15 -3.28
CA LEU A 93 -22.40 -26.26 -4.12
C LEU A 93 -23.64 -26.98 -3.54
N ARG A 94 -23.71 -27.11 -2.21
CA ARG A 94 -24.88 -27.66 -1.51
C ARG A 94 -26.12 -26.79 -1.73
N THR A 95 -25.96 -25.47 -1.69
CA THR A 95 -27.06 -24.51 -1.89
C THR A 95 -27.51 -24.45 -3.35
N CYS A 96 -26.58 -24.57 -4.30
CA CYS A 96 -26.89 -24.68 -5.72
C CYS A 96 -27.71 -25.93 -6.04
N ALA A 97 -27.44 -27.06 -5.38
CA ALA A 97 -28.20 -28.29 -5.57
C ALA A 97 -29.66 -28.20 -5.07
N GLN A 98 -29.94 -27.33 -4.09
CA GLN A 98 -31.26 -27.15 -3.48
C GLN A 98 -32.20 -26.17 -4.24
N GLN A 99 -31.88 -25.85 -5.51
CA GLN A 99 -32.68 -25.02 -6.42
C GLN A 99 -32.74 -23.51 -6.13
N LYS A 100 -31.71 -22.91 -5.53
CA LYS A 100 -31.57 -21.45 -5.48
C LYS A 100 -30.16 -21.03 -5.92
N LEU A 101 -30.03 -20.54 -7.16
CA LEU A 101 -28.79 -19.97 -7.67
C LEU A 101 -28.52 -18.65 -6.94
N LEU A 102 -27.58 -18.67 -5.99
CA LEU A 102 -27.13 -17.47 -5.30
C LEU A 102 -25.89 -16.90 -5.99
N PRO A 103 -25.76 -15.56 -6.09
CA PRO A 103 -24.56 -14.90 -6.62
C PRO A 103 -23.31 -15.35 -5.86
N PHE A 104 -22.21 -15.61 -6.59
CA PHE A 104 -20.91 -16.05 -6.05
C PHE A 104 -20.33 -15.16 -4.95
N SER A 105 -20.84 -13.93 -4.80
CA SER A 105 -20.40 -12.93 -3.83
C SER A 105 -20.66 -13.30 -2.36
N GLN A 106 -21.67 -14.12 -2.07
CA GLN A 106 -22.05 -14.44 -0.69
C GLN A 106 -21.20 -15.55 -0.05
N PHE A 107 -20.50 -16.35 -0.85
CA PHE A 107 -19.76 -17.54 -0.37
C PHE A 107 -18.26 -17.50 -0.67
N GLN A 108 -17.73 -16.31 -0.99
CA GLN A 108 -16.32 -16.11 -1.29
C GLN A 108 -15.48 -16.20 0.00
N THR A 109 -14.67 -17.26 0.11
CA THR A 109 -13.85 -17.51 1.30
C THR A 109 -12.58 -16.63 1.33
N ILE A 110 -12.09 -16.21 0.15
CA ILE A 110 -10.89 -15.36 0.02
C ILE A 110 -11.18 -14.29 -1.03
N LYS A 111 -10.98 -13.01 -0.68
CA LYS A 111 -11.13 -11.87 -1.60
C LYS A 111 -10.07 -11.96 -2.72
N THR A 112 -10.48 -12.39 -3.91
CA THR A 112 -9.67 -12.39 -5.14
C THR A 112 -10.09 -11.26 -6.08
N ALA A 113 -9.19 -10.84 -6.98
CA ALA A 113 -9.44 -9.75 -7.94
C ALA A 113 -10.64 -10.03 -8.88
N ALA A 114 -11.03 -11.29 -9.05
CA ALA A 114 -12.23 -11.70 -9.78
C ALA A 114 -13.55 -11.34 -9.06
N GLY A 115 -13.57 -11.29 -7.72
CA GLY A 115 -14.77 -10.99 -6.92
C GLY A 115 -15.16 -9.50 -6.86
N SER A 116 -14.25 -8.61 -7.27
CA SER A 116 -14.46 -7.16 -7.17
C SER A 116 -15.16 -6.55 -8.41
N ARG A 117 -15.47 -7.33 -9.45
CA ARG A 117 -16.05 -6.81 -10.70
C ARG A 117 -17.53 -7.18 -10.88
N ARG A 118 -18.41 -6.63 -10.04
CA ARG A 118 -19.66 -5.91 -10.41
C ARG A 118 -20.69 -5.91 -9.27
N GLY A 119 -21.15 -4.71 -8.96
CA GLY A 119 -22.26 -4.42 -8.05
C GLY A 119 -22.47 -2.90 -7.93
N SER A 120 -22.56 -2.18 -9.06
CA SER A 120 -23.15 -0.84 -9.08
C SER A 120 -23.83 -0.62 -10.42
N LEU A 121 -25.15 -0.85 -10.44
CA LEU A 121 -26.07 -0.38 -11.47
C LEU A 121 -27.43 -0.09 -10.84
N ALA A 122 -27.70 1.18 -10.57
CA ALA A 122 -28.97 1.84 -10.86
C ALA A 122 -28.69 3.36 -10.77
N ARG A 123 -28.64 4.20 -11.80
CA ARG A 123 -29.48 4.45 -13.00
C ARG A 123 -30.05 5.86 -12.84
N THR A 124 -29.46 6.84 -13.53
CA THR A 124 -30.21 8.02 -14.00
C THR A 124 -29.75 8.33 -15.42
N THR A 125 -30.65 7.98 -16.33
CA THR A 125 -30.95 8.48 -17.67
C THR A 125 -29.85 9.10 -18.53
N MET A 126 -29.72 8.46 -19.69
CA MET A 126 -29.10 8.88 -20.93
C MET A 126 -29.40 10.33 -21.30
N ASP A 127 -28.38 11.02 -21.77
CA ASP A 127 -28.54 11.79 -22.99
C ASP A 127 -27.41 11.46 -23.97
N THR A 128 -27.83 11.42 -25.23
CA THR A 128 -27.12 10.89 -26.39
C THR A 128 -25.98 11.82 -26.81
N ILE A 129 -24.83 11.29 -27.28
CA ILE A 129 -24.06 11.80 -28.44
C ILE A 129 -22.93 10.81 -28.78
N GLN A 130 -22.81 10.55 -30.08
CA GLN A 130 -21.90 9.64 -30.75
C GLN A 130 -20.41 10.04 -30.61
N ASP A 131 -19.56 9.04 -30.41
CA ASP A 131 -18.13 9.12 -30.65
C ASP A 131 -17.83 9.35 -32.13
N SER A 132 -17.25 10.51 -32.46
CA SER A 132 -16.33 10.66 -33.57
C SER A 132 -14.95 10.95 -33.01
N VAL A 133 -14.07 9.97 -33.09
CA VAL A 133 -12.68 10.02 -32.67
C VAL A 133 -11.96 11.14 -33.43
N SER A 134 -11.53 12.16 -32.70
CA SER A 134 -10.48 13.09 -33.14
C SER A 134 -9.35 13.04 -32.11
N ILE A 135 -8.21 12.52 -32.55
CA ILE A 135 -6.92 12.62 -31.87
C ILE A 135 -6.58 14.11 -31.82
N GLY A 136 -6.76 14.71 -30.64
CA GLY A 136 -6.45 16.10 -30.37
C GLY A 136 -6.08 16.24 -28.91
N ALA A 137 -4.80 16.53 -28.66
CA ALA A 137 -4.33 16.97 -27.36
C ALA A 137 -5.14 18.19 -26.93
N SER A 138 -5.97 18.04 -25.91
CA SER A 138 -6.61 19.16 -25.22
C SER A 138 -6.86 18.73 -23.78
N ARG A 139 -6.05 19.30 -22.89
CA ARG A 139 -6.26 19.28 -21.44
C ARG A 139 -7.71 19.66 -21.15
N PRO A 140 -8.44 18.93 -20.29
CA PRO A 140 -9.61 19.50 -19.68
C PRO A 140 -9.12 20.57 -18.70
N ASP A 141 -9.34 21.84 -19.03
CA ASP A 141 -9.34 22.94 -18.08
C ASP A 141 -10.50 22.72 -17.09
N HIS A 142 -10.30 21.79 -16.16
CA HIS A 142 -11.13 21.71 -14.98
C HIS A 142 -10.61 22.77 -14.01
N LYS A 143 -11.49 23.71 -13.63
CA LYS A 143 -11.22 24.71 -12.60
C LYS A 143 -10.54 24.02 -11.40
N SER A 144 -9.31 24.45 -11.12
CA SER A 144 -8.33 23.87 -10.20
C SER A 144 -8.68 24.17 -8.74
N SER A 145 -9.77 23.59 -8.26
CA SER A 145 -10.23 23.74 -6.90
C SER A 145 -10.05 22.42 -6.16
N GLY A 146 -8.95 22.30 -5.41
CA GLY A 146 -8.93 21.46 -4.20
C GLY A 146 -8.06 20.20 -4.17
N ASP A 147 -7.16 19.94 -5.12
CA ASP A 147 -6.31 18.73 -5.05
C ASP A 147 -5.55 18.63 -3.71
N HIS A 148 -5.17 19.76 -3.11
CA HIS A 148 -4.42 19.85 -1.87
C HIS A 148 -5.20 19.48 -0.60
N GLU A 149 -6.54 19.48 -0.65
CA GLU A 149 -7.41 19.11 0.48
C GLU A 149 -7.58 17.59 0.61
N HIS A 150 -7.12 16.82 -0.39
CA HIS A 150 -7.27 15.37 -0.37
C HIS A 150 -6.42 14.72 0.74
N PRO A 151 -6.97 13.79 1.55
CA PRO A 151 -6.20 13.14 2.62
C PRO A 151 -5.02 12.30 2.11
N LEU A 152 -5.19 11.61 0.99
CA LEU A 152 -4.10 10.78 0.46
C LEU A 152 -3.10 11.63 -0.34
N SER A 153 -1.81 11.51 -0.01
CA SER A 153 -0.75 12.27 -0.66
C SER A 153 -0.58 11.98 -2.15
N THR A 154 -1.01 10.81 -2.62
CA THR A 154 -0.94 10.39 -4.03
C THR A 154 -1.88 11.19 -4.94
N HIS A 155 -2.89 11.84 -4.38
CA HIS A 155 -3.84 12.67 -5.11
C HIS A 155 -3.50 14.17 -5.03
N ARG A 156 -2.34 14.51 -4.44
CA ARG A 156 -1.89 15.88 -4.24
C ARG A 156 -0.67 16.18 -5.09
N HIS A 157 -0.66 17.33 -5.75
CA HIS A 157 0.55 17.85 -6.37
C HIS A 157 1.52 18.34 -5.28
N SER A 158 2.63 17.63 -5.09
CA SER A 158 3.65 17.94 -4.09
C SER A 158 4.95 18.38 -4.79
N PRO A 159 5.12 19.67 -5.12
CA PRO A 159 6.30 20.15 -5.85
C PRO A 159 7.57 20.01 -5.01
N LEU A 160 8.75 19.94 -5.64
CA LEU A 160 10.02 19.84 -4.91
C LEU A 160 10.21 21.04 -3.96
N PHE A 161 9.98 22.25 -4.49
CA PHE A 161 9.96 23.52 -3.79
C PHE A 161 8.51 24.00 -3.63
N CYS A 162 8.10 24.31 -2.41
CA CYS A 162 6.77 24.85 -2.11
C CYS A 162 6.87 26.29 -1.58
N PRO A 163 5.79 27.09 -1.65
CA PRO A 163 5.76 28.44 -1.08
C PRO A 163 6.00 28.48 0.44
N ASN A 164 5.66 27.38 1.14
CA ASN A 164 5.75 27.25 2.60
C ASN A 164 7.00 26.46 3.03
N GLN A 165 8.10 26.57 2.28
CA GLN A 165 9.30 25.75 2.47
C GLN A 165 9.87 25.88 3.89
N GLU A 166 10.02 27.10 4.39
CA GLU A 166 10.59 27.39 5.71
C GLU A 166 9.76 26.77 6.85
N LEU A 167 8.43 26.89 6.79
CA LEU A 167 7.53 26.21 7.73
C LEU A 167 7.69 24.68 7.67
N CYS A 168 7.84 24.12 6.47
CA CYS A 168 8.07 22.68 6.30
C CYS A 168 9.40 22.24 6.92
N LEU A 169 10.46 23.06 6.84
CA LEU A 169 11.77 22.77 7.42
C LEU A 169 11.74 22.81 8.96
N GLU A 170 11.06 23.79 9.54
CA GLU A 170 10.85 23.87 10.99
C GLU A 170 10.06 22.65 11.52
N LEU A 171 8.96 22.29 10.84
CA LEU A 171 8.21 21.08 11.17
C LEU A 171 9.03 19.79 10.93
N ALA A 172 9.88 19.76 9.90
CA ALA A 172 10.75 18.61 9.62
C ALA A 172 11.77 18.38 10.74
N THR A 173 12.22 19.45 11.41
CA THR A 173 13.06 19.34 12.60
C THR A 173 12.33 18.61 13.73
N LEU A 174 11.04 18.89 13.94
CA LEU A 174 10.21 18.15 14.88
C LEU A 174 10.01 16.69 14.47
N VAL A 175 9.76 16.41 13.18
CA VAL A 175 9.68 15.03 12.66
C VAL A 175 10.95 14.27 13.01
N LYS A 176 12.12 14.84 12.70
CA LYS A 176 13.41 14.23 13.02
C LYS A 176 13.57 14.00 14.52
N ALA A 177 13.19 14.95 15.36
CA ALA A 177 13.27 14.79 16.82
C ALA A 177 12.40 13.62 17.31
N ARG A 178 11.16 13.52 16.82
CA ARG A 178 10.23 12.44 17.19
C ARG A 178 10.70 11.07 16.68
N PHE A 179 11.26 11.02 15.47
CA PHE A 179 11.89 9.81 14.91
C PHE A 179 13.05 9.32 15.80
N LEU A 180 13.94 10.23 16.20
CA LEU A 180 15.10 9.89 17.05
C LEU A 180 14.69 9.38 18.43
N GLU A 181 13.59 9.90 19.00
CA GLU A 181 13.02 9.38 20.25
C GLU A 181 12.20 8.09 20.08
N GLY A 182 11.80 7.74 18.86
CA GLY A 182 10.97 6.56 18.58
C GLY A 182 9.47 6.80 18.79
N GLU A 183 9.03 8.06 18.78
CA GLU A 183 7.62 8.44 18.85
C GLU A 183 6.96 8.38 17.46
N PHE A 184 6.74 7.17 16.94
CA PHE A 184 6.24 6.94 15.58
C PHE A 184 4.90 7.63 15.27
N ASN A 185 3.98 7.68 16.24
CA ASN A 185 2.66 8.31 16.04
C ASN A 185 2.77 9.84 15.88
N SER A 186 3.60 10.47 16.72
CA SER A 186 3.90 11.89 16.66
C SER A 186 4.60 12.23 15.34
N GLU A 187 5.66 11.49 15.01
CA GLU A 187 6.42 11.60 13.77
C GLU A 187 5.50 11.54 12.54
N LEU A 188 4.65 10.51 12.46
CA LEU A 188 3.73 10.31 11.34
C LEU A 188 2.73 11.46 11.21
N SER A 189 2.24 11.98 12.34
CA SER A 189 1.29 13.10 12.35
C SER A 189 1.92 14.37 11.77
N TYR A 190 3.14 14.70 12.20
CA TYR A 190 3.88 15.84 11.64
C TYR A 190 4.25 15.62 10.17
N SER A 191 4.68 14.42 9.79
CA SER A 191 5.02 14.07 8.40
C SER A 191 3.84 14.25 7.45
N ARG A 192 2.64 13.77 7.86
CA ARG A 192 1.41 13.98 7.09
C ARG A 192 1.02 15.44 6.97
N ALA A 193 1.18 16.21 8.04
CA ALA A 193 0.90 17.64 8.02
C ALA A 193 1.87 18.39 7.09
N ILE A 194 3.17 18.09 7.11
CA ILE A 194 4.15 18.65 6.17
C ILE A 194 3.75 18.33 4.73
N ALA A 195 3.34 17.08 4.45
CA ALA A 195 2.91 16.71 3.11
C ALA A 195 1.68 17.52 2.65
N THR A 196 0.74 17.83 3.56
CA THR A 196 -0.40 18.71 3.26
C THR A 196 0.04 20.15 3.00
N VAL A 197 0.89 20.72 3.88
CA VAL A 197 1.40 22.09 3.77
C VAL A 197 2.25 22.27 2.49
N LYS A 198 3.01 21.24 2.10
CA LYS A 198 3.83 21.22 0.88
C LYS A 198 2.99 21.22 -0.40
N ALA A 199 1.82 20.59 -0.37
CA ALA A 199 0.89 20.58 -1.49
C ALA A 199 0.03 21.85 -1.59
N TYR A 200 0.04 22.70 -0.56
CA TYR A 200 -0.74 23.94 -0.56
C TYR A 200 -0.15 24.95 -1.56
N PRO A 201 -0.92 25.44 -2.53
CA PRO A 201 -0.40 26.21 -3.67
C PRO A 201 -0.02 27.66 -3.33
N LYS A 202 -0.49 28.19 -2.20
CA LYS A 202 -0.26 29.58 -1.77
C LYS A 202 0.59 29.62 -0.51
N LYS A 203 1.15 30.80 -0.21
CA LYS A 203 1.76 31.02 1.09
C LYS A 203 0.67 31.09 2.16
N ILE A 204 0.87 30.41 3.29
CA ILE A 204 -0.04 30.48 4.42
C ILE A 204 0.23 31.81 5.14
N GLU A 205 -0.78 32.68 5.19
CA GLU A 205 -0.72 33.96 5.90
C GLU A 205 -1.64 33.96 7.13
N ASP A 206 -2.75 33.22 7.08
CA ASP A 206 -3.68 33.05 8.18
C ASP A 206 -3.81 31.58 8.58
N THR A 207 -3.92 31.36 9.88
CA THR A 207 -4.26 30.08 10.51
C THR A 207 -5.57 29.48 9.97
N ARG A 208 -6.53 30.31 9.54
CA ARG A 208 -7.83 29.88 9.02
C ARG A 208 -7.71 28.99 7.79
N ASP A 209 -6.75 29.28 6.91
CA ASP A 209 -6.48 28.50 5.70
C ASP A 209 -6.08 27.06 6.04
N THR A 210 -5.40 26.87 7.17
CA THR A 210 -4.89 25.57 7.59
C THR A 210 -5.91 24.72 8.35
N ARG A 211 -7.02 25.32 8.81
CA ARG A 211 -8.02 24.63 9.62
C ARG A 211 -8.79 23.59 8.82
N ASN A 212 -9.00 23.82 7.52
CA ASN A 212 -9.73 22.93 6.63
C ASN A 212 -8.83 21.85 6.02
N LEU A 213 -7.52 21.94 6.20
CA LEU A 213 -6.56 21.02 5.60
C LEU A 213 -6.50 19.67 6.35
N PRO A 214 -6.35 18.55 5.63
CA PRO A 214 -6.26 17.24 6.26
C PRO A 214 -4.99 17.10 7.12
N TYR A 215 -5.14 16.41 8.25
CA TYR A 215 -4.09 16.12 9.24
C TYR A 215 -3.54 17.32 10.02
N ILE A 216 -4.07 18.53 9.81
CA ILE A 216 -3.69 19.70 10.61
C ILE A 216 -4.60 19.81 11.84
N GLY A 217 -4.22 19.10 12.91
CA GLY A 217 -4.92 19.14 14.19
C GLY A 217 -4.61 20.39 15.03
N PRO A 218 -5.30 20.61 16.16
CA PRO A 218 -5.15 21.79 17.01
C PRO A 218 -3.70 22.06 17.46
N LYS A 219 -2.91 21.00 17.72
CA LYS A 219 -1.50 21.14 18.09
C LYS A 219 -0.68 21.72 16.95
N ILE A 220 -0.88 21.24 15.72
CA ILE A 220 -0.13 21.69 14.55
C ILE A 220 -0.59 23.09 14.14
N GLN A 221 -1.88 23.40 14.25
CA GLN A 221 -2.40 24.76 14.04
C GLN A 221 -1.72 25.77 14.96
N LYS A 222 -1.54 25.45 16.24
CA LYS A 222 -0.81 26.31 17.20
C LYS A 222 0.66 26.53 16.79
N LEU A 223 1.33 25.49 16.30
CA LEU A 223 2.72 25.61 15.83
C LEU A 223 2.82 26.47 14.57
N ILE A 224 1.84 26.37 13.66
CA ILE A 224 1.76 27.23 12.48
C ILE A 224 1.48 28.67 12.90
N GLU A 225 0.53 28.91 13.82
CA GLU A 225 0.25 30.23 14.36
C GLU A 225 1.47 30.87 15.02
N GLU A 226 2.21 30.09 15.80
CA GLU A 226 3.48 30.51 16.41
C GLU A 226 4.48 30.91 15.33
N TYR A 227 4.68 30.05 14.32
CA TYR A 227 5.57 30.32 13.19
C TYR A 227 5.18 31.59 12.42
N LEU A 228 3.89 31.86 12.22
CA LEU A 228 3.43 33.09 11.55
C LEU A 228 3.74 34.36 12.37
N LYS A 229 3.79 34.27 13.70
CA LYS A 229 4.09 35.40 14.59
C LYS A 229 5.58 35.65 14.78
N THR A 230 6.36 34.59 14.97
CA THR A 230 7.78 34.68 15.37
C THR A 230 8.75 34.34 14.24
N GLY A 231 8.27 33.67 13.18
CA GLY A 231 9.10 33.12 12.10
C GLY A 231 9.76 31.78 12.45
N ASN A 232 9.56 31.24 13.66
CA ASN A 232 10.23 30.01 14.11
C ASN A 232 9.39 29.26 15.14
N ILE A 233 9.61 27.94 15.25
CA ILE A 233 8.91 27.10 16.22
C ILE A 233 9.81 26.91 17.45
N ALA A 234 9.41 27.40 18.62
CA ALA A 234 10.22 27.32 19.85
C ALA A 234 10.48 25.86 20.26
N GLU A 235 9.50 24.97 20.07
CA GLU A 235 9.67 23.52 20.31
C GLU A 235 10.77 22.93 19.40
N ALA A 236 10.81 23.32 18.12
CA ALA A 236 11.79 22.84 17.16
C ALA A 236 13.19 23.35 17.51
N ARG A 237 13.32 24.64 17.86
CA ARG A 237 14.59 25.22 18.31
C ARG A 237 15.10 24.58 19.58
N LYS A 238 14.23 24.34 20.56
CA LYS A 238 14.59 23.65 21.80
C LYS A 238 15.05 22.22 21.54
N ALA A 239 14.37 21.51 20.64
CA ALA A 239 14.79 20.16 20.24
C ALA A 239 16.16 20.19 19.56
N ALA A 240 16.38 21.11 18.60
CA ALA A 240 17.65 21.27 17.91
C ALA A 240 18.82 21.65 18.82
N ALA A 241 18.56 22.46 19.86
CA ALA A 241 19.55 22.87 20.84
C ALA A 241 19.92 21.76 21.84
N SER A 242 19.12 20.69 21.95
CA SER A 242 19.40 19.63 22.92
C SER A 242 20.60 18.76 22.48
N GLU A 243 21.51 18.50 23.42
CA GLU A 243 22.68 17.61 23.19
C GLU A 243 22.21 16.24 22.69
N ARG A 244 21.15 15.70 23.28
CA ARG A 244 20.58 14.40 22.91
C ARG A 244 20.17 14.37 21.43
N PHE A 245 19.48 15.39 20.94
CA PHE A 245 19.09 15.47 19.53
C PHE A 245 20.32 15.57 18.62
N GLN A 246 21.31 16.40 18.98
CA GLN A 246 22.53 16.58 18.20
C GLN A 246 23.32 15.27 18.07
N VAL A 247 23.52 14.57 19.18
CA VAL A 247 24.22 13.28 19.19
C VAL A 247 23.43 12.22 18.42
N LEU A 248 22.14 12.06 18.69
CA LEU A 248 21.33 11.07 17.97
C LEU A 248 21.25 11.38 16.46
N SER A 249 21.18 12.65 16.10
CA SER A 249 21.25 13.10 14.70
C SER A 249 22.59 12.75 14.06
N LEU A 250 23.70 12.99 14.76
CA LEU A 250 25.04 12.67 14.29
C LEU A 250 25.21 11.16 14.08
N LEU A 251 24.82 10.35 15.07
CA LEU A 251 24.96 8.89 15.00
C LEU A 251 24.08 8.27 13.90
N THR A 252 22.92 8.86 13.61
CA THR A 252 22.02 8.36 12.55
C THR A 252 22.42 8.76 11.14
N GLN A 253 23.38 9.69 10.96
CA GLN A 253 23.96 9.98 9.65
C GLN A 253 24.87 8.84 9.14
N VAL A 254 25.30 7.94 10.02
CA VAL A 254 26.12 6.78 9.66
C VAL A 254 25.24 5.71 9.02
N HIS A 255 25.61 5.28 7.82
CA HIS A 255 24.88 4.23 7.12
C HIS A 255 24.85 2.92 7.94
N GLY A 256 23.66 2.35 8.14
CA GLY A 256 23.45 1.16 8.97
C GLY A 256 23.19 1.42 10.45
N VAL A 257 23.25 2.68 10.91
CA VAL A 257 22.86 3.09 12.27
C VAL A 257 21.50 3.82 12.22
N GLY A 258 20.42 3.08 12.51
CA GLY A 258 19.08 3.66 12.65
C GLY A 258 18.82 4.24 14.05
N ALA A 259 17.66 4.87 14.26
CA ALA A 259 17.28 5.51 15.52
C ALA A 259 17.37 4.58 16.74
N ALA A 260 16.98 3.30 16.60
CA ALA A 260 17.09 2.32 17.69
C ALA A 260 18.55 2.10 18.13
N LYS A 261 19.45 1.83 17.19
CA LYS A 261 20.89 1.65 17.47
C LYS A 261 21.52 2.95 17.98
N ALA A 262 21.15 4.10 17.44
CA ALA A 262 21.63 5.38 17.92
C ALA A 262 21.25 5.60 19.39
N ARG A 263 20.02 5.25 19.81
CA ARG A 263 19.60 5.30 21.21
C ARG A 263 20.39 4.32 22.09
N GLU A 264 20.67 3.11 21.61
CA GLU A 264 21.52 2.13 22.33
C GLU A 264 22.94 2.66 22.53
N HIS A 265 23.54 3.24 21.49
CA HIS A 265 24.87 3.85 21.59
C HIS A 265 24.88 5.06 22.52
N TYR A 266 23.83 5.89 22.48
CA TYR A 266 23.67 7.01 23.40
C TYR A 266 23.51 6.55 24.85
N ALA A 267 22.71 5.51 25.10
CA ALA A 267 22.53 4.93 26.43
C ALA A 267 23.84 4.34 26.97
N ALA A 268 24.68 3.78 26.10
CA ALA A 268 26.01 3.29 26.42
C ALA A 268 27.09 4.39 26.51
N GLY A 269 26.70 5.68 26.54
CA GLY A 269 27.61 6.81 26.76
C GLY A 269 28.41 7.27 25.53
N ARG A 270 28.16 6.72 24.34
CA ARG A 270 28.84 7.17 23.11
C ARG A 270 28.21 8.47 22.63
N ARG A 271 29.03 9.48 22.39
CA ARG A 271 28.58 10.83 22.05
C ARG A 271 29.18 11.34 20.73
N SER A 272 30.32 10.78 20.32
CA SER A 272 31.02 11.17 19.09
C SER A 272 31.03 10.05 18.05
N LEU A 273 31.34 10.42 16.81
CA LEU A 273 31.62 9.45 15.74
C LEU A 273 32.90 8.65 16.02
N GLU A 274 33.86 9.23 16.76
CA GLU A 274 35.09 8.53 17.12
C GLU A 274 34.82 7.39 18.11
N ASP A 275 33.94 7.60 19.09
CA ASP A 275 33.49 6.54 20.01
C ASP A 275 32.83 5.39 19.25
N LEU A 276 32.08 5.74 18.20
CA LEU A 276 31.40 4.79 17.34
C LEU A 276 32.41 4.01 16.50
N ARG A 277 33.43 4.67 15.92
CA ARG A 277 34.55 4.04 15.20
C ARG A 277 35.30 3.05 16.09
N LYS A 278 35.65 3.44 17.31
CA LYS A 278 36.32 2.56 18.29
C LYS A 278 35.48 1.33 18.61
N PHE A 279 34.17 1.51 18.83
CA PHE A 279 33.26 0.40 19.12
C PHE A 279 33.13 -0.57 17.95
N TYR A 280 32.93 -0.07 16.73
CA TYR A 280 32.75 -0.93 15.56
C TYR A 280 34.06 -1.59 15.11
N ARG A 281 35.23 -0.97 15.32
CA ARG A 281 36.53 -1.62 15.09
C ARG A 281 36.67 -2.91 15.93
N ALA A 282 36.37 -2.84 17.23
CA ALA A 282 36.38 -4.02 18.10
C ALA A 282 35.34 -5.08 17.68
N LYS A 283 34.19 -4.66 17.14
CA LYS A 283 33.17 -5.60 16.62
C LYS A 283 33.58 -6.27 15.30
N VAL A 284 34.35 -5.57 14.47
CA VAL A 284 34.94 -6.11 13.23
C VAL A 284 36.00 -7.16 13.54
N GLU A 285 36.84 -6.92 14.55
CA GLU A 285 37.80 -7.93 15.04
C GLU A 285 37.08 -9.19 15.54
N ALA A 286 35.87 -9.04 16.10
CA ALA A 286 34.99 -10.14 16.47
C ALA A 286 34.16 -10.73 15.30
N GLY A 287 34.41 -10.30 14.05
CA GLY A 287 33.77 -10.83 12.84
C GLY A 287 32.34 -10.33 12.56
N THR A 288 31.88 -9.26 13.21
CA THR A 288 30.51 -8.74 13.05
C THR A 288 30.49 -7.27 12.61
N HIS A 289 29.39 -6.82 12.00
CA HIS A 289 29.14 -5.39 11.69
C HIS A 289 30.15 -4.73 10.72
N LEU A 290 30.79 -5.50 9.84
CA LEU A 290 31.72 -5.00 8.83
C LEU A 290 31.14 -3.85 7.98
N GLY A 291 29.86 -3.94 7.61
CA GLY A 291 29.20 -2.90 6.81
C GLY A 291 29.08 -1.55 7.52
N ILE A 292 28.89 -1.52 8.84
CA ILE A 292 28.80 -0.26 9.59
C ILE A 292 30.20 0.35 9.78
N ALA A 293 31.23 -0.48 9.97
CA ALA A 293 32.60 0.00 10.03
C ALA A 293 33.06 0.62 8.71
N ALA A 294 32.81 -0.04 7.58
CA ALA A 294 33.10 0.53 6.26
C ALA A 294 32.34 1.84 6.01
N ALA A 295 31.08 1.91 6.44
CA ALA A 295 30.29 3.14 6.35
C ALA A 295 30.86 4.29 7.19
N LEU A 296 31.49 4.01 8.34
CA LEU A 296 32.11 5.01 9.20
C LEU A 296 33.41 5.57 8.63
N GLU A 297 34.13 4.78 7.84
CA GLU A 297 35.32 5.21 7.12
C GLU A 297 34.94 6.12 5.94
N LEU A 298 33.93 5.74 5.17
CA LEU A 298 33.41 6.52 4.05
C LEU A 298 32.54 7.72 4.47
N HIS A 299 32.15 7.81 5.75
CA HIS A 299 31.27 8.86 6.25
C HIS A 299 31.83 10.27 6.00
N ASP A 300 33.15 10.43 6.15
CA ASP A 300 33.80 11.73 5.96
C ASP A 300 33.78 12.11 4.47
N GLU A 301 33.98 11.15 3.56
CA GLU A 301 33.92 11.35 2.10
C GLU A 301 32.50 11.70 1.61
N LEU A 302 31.47 11.07 2.18
CA LEU A 302 30.08 11.27 1.77
C LEU A 302 29.49 12.61 2.21
N ASN A 303 30.07 13.24 3.24
CA ASN A 303 29.55 14.47 3.83
C ASN A 303 30.46 15.70 3.63
N THR A 304 31.55 15.58 2.87
CA THR A 304 32.49 16.70 2.59
C THR A 304 32.11 17.58 1.39
N THR A 305 30.91 17.41 0.83
CA THR A 305 30.36 18.24 -0.27
C THR A 305 29.44 19.33 0.24
#